data_AF-A0A4Y2EEJ5-F1
#
_entry.id   AF-A0A4Y2EEJ5-F1
#
_cell.length_a   1.000
_cell.length_b   1.000
_cell.length_c   1.000
_cell.angle_alpha   90.00
_cell.angle_beta   90.00
_cell.angle_gamma   90.00
#
_symmetry.space_group_name_H-M   'P 1'
#
loop_
_entity.id
_entity.type
_entity.pdbx_description
1 polymer ?
#
loop_
_entity_poly.entity_id
_entity_poly.type
_entity_poly.pdbx_seq_one_letter_code
_entity_poly.pdbx_strand_id
1 'polypeptide(L)'
;MRERCADAMSIFAKYGAPDLFITFTANPKWPEITENLRPSEQTTDRPDLLARVFNLKLKSLMDDPTVHGALGKSIAQVYTIEFQKRGLAHAHILIALRAAGKFSTSEHIDKLVRADIPSSIENLRLHEIVTKCLMHGPCGIDNPGAPCMEAGQCKKMFPEEFRTETTMNVSVCPLYRRCPSDTTFVRGREMDNRFVVPYNPYLLLKYNAHINFEVCTSLRAVKYIYKHIYK
;
A
#
# COMPACT_ATOMS: atom_id res chain seq x y z
N MET A 1 -14.13 20.75 -4.28
CA MET A 1 -13.19 19.90 -5.06
C MET A 1 -11.74 20.37 -4.93
N ARG A 2 -11.41 21.59 -5.39
CA ARG A 2 -10.27 22.34 -4.84
C ARG A 2 -10.37 22.42 -3.32
N GLU A 3 -11.61 22.55 -2.82
CA GLU A 3 -11.97 22.51 -1.41
C GLU A 3 -11.44 21.27 -0.67
N ARG A 4 -11.83 20.01 -0.97
CA ARG A 4 -11.27 18.83 -0.29
C ARG A 4 -9.73 18.76 -0.32
N CYS A 5 -9.12 19.11 -1.46
CA CYS A 5 -7.66 19.21 -1.57
C CYS A 5 -7.11 20.31 -0.66
N ALA A 6 -7.72 21.49 -0.66
CA ALA A 6 -7.39 22.60 0.19
C ALA A 6 -7.62 22.29 1.67
N ASP A 7 -8.65 21.52 2.03
CA ASP A 7 -8.97 21.07 3.38
C ASP A 7 -7.88 20.10 3.86
N ALA A 8 -7.54 19.10 3.05
CA ALA A 8 -6.45 18.18 3.36
C ALA A 8 -5.11 18.90 3.47
N MET A 9 -4.81 19.81 2.53
CA MET A 9 -3.62 20.66 2.59
C MET A 9 -3.64 21.57 3.83
N SER A 10 -4.80 22.09 4.24
CA SER A 10 -4.95 22.92 5.45
C SER A 10 -4.76 22.10 6.72
N ILE A 11 -5.26 20.87 6.76
CA ILE A 11 -5.05 19.92 7.86
C ILE A 11 -3.55 19.64 8.01
N PHE A 12 -2.86 19.26 6.92
CA PHE A 12 -1.42 18.97 6.97
C PHE A 12 -0.55 20.23 7.06
N ALA A 13 -1.04 21.41 6.67
CA ALA A 13 -0.38 22.68 6.98
C ALA A 13 -0.43 22.98 8.49
N LYS A 14 -1.54 22.65 9.15
CA LYS A 14 -1.72 22.86 10.59
C LYS A 14 -0.98 21.83 11.45
N TYR A 15 -1.04 20.55 11.09
CA TYR A 15 -0.53 19.45 11.91
C TYR A 15 0.82 18.87 11.45
N GLY A 16 1.37 19.42 10.36
CA GLY A 16 2.60 18.94 9.73
C GLY A 16 2.34 17.98 8.56
N ALA A 17 3.37 17.76 7.76
CA ALA A 17 3.31 16.84 6.63
C ALA A 17 2.85 15.44 7.08
N PRO A 18 2.17 14.67 6.21
CA PRO A 18 1.82 13.30 6.52
C PRO A 18 3.08 12.47 6.74
N ASP A 19 3.04 11.57 7.72
CA ASP A 19 4.13 10.65 8.07
C ASP A 19 3.97 9.29 7.35
N LEU A 20 2.76 8.98 6.89
CA LEU A 20 2.42 7.72 6.23
C LEU A 20 1.54 7.95 5.02
N PHE A 21 1.77 7.14 3.99
CA PHE A 21 0.91 6.96 2.84
C PHE A 21 0.56 5.48 2.69
N ILE A 22 -0.73 5.17 2.82
CA ILE A 22 -1.24 3.81 2.74
C ILE A 22 -2.24 3.75 1.59
N THR A 23 -2.14 2.71 0.77
CA THR A 23 -3.21 2.38 -0.17
C THR A 23 -3.81 1.04 0.17
N PHE A 24 -5.13 0.92 0.07
CA PHE A 24 -5.85 -0.31 0.41
C PHE A 24 -6.85 -0.65 -0.68
N THR A 25 -6.63 -1.77 -1.37
CA THR A 25 -7.54 -2.26 -2.41
C THR A 25 -8.38 -3.41 -1.88
N ALA A 26 -9.68 -3.38 -2.16
CA ALA A 26 -10.60 -4.46 -1.80
C ALA A 26 -10.14 -5.81 -2.36
N ASN A 27 -10.23 -6.87 -1.55
CA ASN A 27 -10.01 -8.23 -2.01
C ASN A 27 -11.37 -8.91 -2.23
N PRO A 28 -11.75 -9.26 -3.47
CA PRO A 28 -13.03 -9.93 -3.75
C PRO A 28 -13.11 -11.35 -3.15
N LYS A 29 -11.98 -11.93 -2.76
CA LYS A 29 -11.87 -13.27 -2.16
C LYS A 29 -11.97 -13.28 -0.62
N TRP A 30 -12.41 -12.18 -0.02
CA TRP A 30 -12.66 -12.18 1.42
C TRP A 30 -13.79 -13.15 1.77
N PRO A 31 -13.65 -13.96 2.84
CA PRO A 31 -14.69 -14.90 3.27
C PRO A 31 -16.04 -14.23 3.47
N GLU A 32 -16.05 -13.02 4.04
CA GLU A 32 -17.28 -12.24 4.28
C GLU A 32 -18.04 -11.92 2.97
N ILE A 33 -17.34 -11.94 1.83
CA ILE A 33 -17.94 -11.84 0.51
C ILE A 33 -18.29 -13.24 0.01
N THR A 34 -17.31 -14.12 -0.14
CA THR A 34 -17.46 -15.41 -0.86
C THR A 34 -18.45 -16.36 -0.20
N GLU A 35 -18.56 -16.34 1.13
CA GLU A 35 -19.52 -17.16 1.88
C GLU A 35 -20.95 -16.61 1.82
N ASN A 36 -21.12 -15.35 1.39
CA ASN A 36 -22.41 -14.67 1.28
C ASN A 36 -22.85 -14.47 -0.19
N LEU A 37 -22.17 -15.13 -1.13
CA LEU A 37 -22.59 -15.23 -2.53
C LEU A 37 -23.48 -16.46 -2.71
N ARG A 38 -24.51 -16.34 -3.56
CA ARG A 38 -25.23 -17.52 -4.04
C ARG A 38 -24.32 -18.37 -4.93
N PRO A 39 -24.56 -19.69 -5.08
CA PRO A 39 -23.71 -20.56 -5.90
C PRO A 39 -23.48 -20.10 -7.35
N SER A 40 -24.42 -19.33 -7.91
CA SER A 40 -24.34 -18.78 -9.27
C SER A 40 -23.82 -17.33 -9.33
N GLU A 41 -23.62 -16.66 -8.20
CA GLU A 41 -23.19 -15.27 -8.15
C GLU A 41 -21.67 -15.18 -8.10
N GLN A 42 -21.11 -14.25 -8.86
CA GLN A 42 -19.73 -13.79 -8.74
C GLN A 42 -19.67 -12.52 -7.89
N THR A 43 -18.49 -12.20 -7.36
CA THR A 43 -18.31 -10.97 -6.56
C THR A 43 -18.70 -9.71 -7.35
N THR A 44 -18.48 -9.73 -8.67
CA THR A 44 -18.86 -8.63 -9.57
C THR A 44 -20.37 -8.42 -9.67
N ASP A 45 -21.17 -9.44 -9.37
CA ASP A 45 -22.63 -9.38 -9.40
C ASP A 45 -23.21 -8.78 -8.11
N ARG A 46 -22.39 -8.71 -7.05
CA ARG A 46 -22.74 -8.17 -5.72
C ARG A 46 -21.80 -7.01 -5.31
N PRO A 47 -21.79 -5.91 -6.08
CA PRO A 47 -20.95 -4.74 -5.76
C PRO A 47 -21.35 -4.09 -4.43
N ASP A 48 -22.61 -4.24 -4.00
CA ASP A 48 -23.12 -3.82 -2.70
C ASP A 48 -22.39 -4.53 -1.55
N LEU A 49 -22.23 -5.85 -1.66
CA LEU A 49 -21.56 -6.68 -0.66
C LEU A 49 -20.07 -6.35 -0.59
N LEU A 50 -19.42 -6.24 -1.76
CA LEU A 50 -18.01 -5.84 -1.87
C LEU A 50 -17.78 -4.47 -1.21
N ALA A 51 -18.61 -3.47 -1.52
CA ALA A 51 -18.50 -2.13 -0.96
C ALA A 51 -18.74 -2.12 0.56
N ARG A 52 -19.71 -2.90 1.05
CA ARG A 52 -20.00 -3.01 2.50
C ARG A 52 -18.83 -3.63 3.26
N VAL A 53 -18.32 -4.77 2.79
CA VAL A 53 -17.17 -5.45 3.43
C VAL A 53 -15.93 -4.57 3.36
N PHE A 54 -15.67 -3.92 2.23
CA PHE A 54 -14.57 -2.97 2.09
C PHE A 54 -14.68 -1.81 3.09
N ASN A 55 -15.86 -1.20 3.22
CA ASN A 55 -16.06 -0.08 4.15
C ASN A 55 -15.83 -0.50 5.62
N LEU A 56 -16.30 -1.70 6.02
CA LEU A 56 -16.07 -2.23 7.36
C LEU A 56 -14.58 -2.48 7.62
N LYS A 57 -13.88 -3.10 6.67
CA LYS A 57 -12.42 -3.34 6.79
C LYS A 57 -11.62 -2.05 6.74
N LEU A 58 -12.03 -1.07 5.94
CA LEU A 58 -11.40 0.26 5.89
C LEU A 58 -11.54 0.97 7.24
N LYS A 59 -12.73 0.97 7.85
CA LYS A 59 -12.92 1.54 9.20
C LYS A 59 -12.00 0.88 10.23
N SER A 60 -11.95 -0.45 10.24
CA SER A 60 -11.02 -1.19 11.09
C SER A 60 -9.55 -0.82 10.81
N LEU A 61 -9.19 -0.64 9.54
CA LEU A 61 -7.83 -0.28 9.14
C LEU A 61 -7.47 1.15 9.54
N MET A 62 -8.43 2.08 9.65
CA MET A 62 -8.15 3.45 10.12
C MET A 62 -7.79 3.50 11.61
N ASP A 63 -8.32 2.57 12.40
CA ASP A 63 -8.07 2.48 13.84
C ASP A 63 -6.78 1.70 14.16
N ASP A 64 -6.56 0.59 13.45
CA ASP A 64 -5.47 -0.37 13.68
C ASP A 64 -4.06 0.22 13.83
N PRO A 65 -3.58 1.06 12.90
CA PRO A 65 -2.33 1.78 13.02
C PRO A 65 -2.14 2.38 14.40
N THR A 66 -3.18 2.97 14.97
CA THR A 66 -3.09 3.85 16.15
C THR A 66 -3.53 3.19 17.45
N VAL A 67 -4.41 2.19 17.39
CA VAL A 67 -5.05 1.54 18.55
C VAL A 67 -4.30 0.26 18.96
N HIS A 68 -3.84 -0.52 17.97
CA HIS A 68 -3.20 -1.82 18.23
C HIS A 68 -1.66 -1.74 18.23
N GLY A 69 -1.11 -0.55 18.38
CA GLY A 69 0.30 -0.33 18.73
C GLY A 69 1.31 -0.63 17.63
N ALA A 70 0.86 -0.88 16.38
CA ALA A 70 1.78 -0.99 15.25
C ALA A 70 2.39 0.37 14.88
N LEU A 71 1.66 1.47 15.11
CA LEU A 71 2.13 2.85 14.88
C LEU A 71 1.75 3.74 16.06
N GLY A 72 2.40 4.89 16.18
CA GLY A 72 2.04 5.87 17.19
C GLY A 72 0.62 6.43 17.00
N LYS A 73 0.15 7.19 17.99
CA LYS A 73 -1.17 7.85 17.92
C LYS A 73 -1.21 8.83 16.73
N SER A 74 -2.28 8.81 15.93
CA SER A 74 -2.50 9.81 14.89
C SER A 74 -2.91 11.16 15.48
N ILE A 75 -2.49 12.25 14.83
CA ILE A 75 -3.00 13.61 15.04
C ILE A 75 -4.03 13.96 13.97
N ALA A 76 -3.81 13.50 12.74
CA ALA A 76 -4.70 13.74 11.63
C ALA A 76 -4.69 12.55 10.67
N GLN A 77 -5.85 12.27 10.08
CA GLN A 77 -6.04 11.25 9.07
C GLN A 77 -6.91 11.82 7.97
N VAL A 78 -6.51 11.62 6.71
CA VAL A 78 -7.31 11.99 5.54
C VAL A 78 -7.27 10.80 4.60
N TYR A 79 -8.43 10.40 4.08
CA TYR A 79 -8.49 9.38 3.06
C TYR A 79 -9.54 9.69 2.01
N THR A 80 -9.39 9.04 0.87
CA THR A 80 -10.33 9.12 -0.25
C THR A 80 -10.50 7.74 -0.84
N ILE A 81 -11.71 7.44 -1.30
CA ILE A 81 -12.03 6.16 -1.94
C ILE A 81 -12.31 6.43 -3.41
N GLU A 82 -11.69 5.63 -4.28
CA GLU A 82 -11.94 5.57 -5.70
C GLU A 82 -12.27 4.13 -6.12
N PHE A 83 -12.97 3.96 -7.24
CA PHE A 83 -13.16 2.65 -7.85
C PHE A 83 -12.14 2.53 -8.97
N GLN A 84 -11.20 1.58 -8.85
CA GLN A 84 -10.22 1.33 -9.90
C GLN A 84 -10.93 0.83 -11.18
N LYS A 85 -10.24 0.85 -12.33
CA LYS A 85 -10.78 0.45 -13.66
C LYS A 85 -11.41 -0.96 -13.71
N ARG A 86 -11.26 -1.78 -12.67
CA ARG A 86 -11.85 -3.12 -12.52
C ARG A 86 -13.00 -3.16 -11.51
N GLY A 87 -13.53 -2.01 -11.10
CA GLY A 87 -14.64 -1.89 -10.15
C GLY A 87 -14.30 -2.17 -8.69
N LEU A 88 -13.03 -2.40 -8.35
CA LEU A 88 -12.62 -2.61 -6.96
C LEU A 88 -12.46 -1.27 -6.24
N ALA A 89 -13.09 -1.16 -5.08
CA ALA A 89 -12.88 -0.03 -4.19
C ALA A 89 -11.41 0.03 -3.73
N HIS A 90 -10.86 1.22 -3.73
CA HIS A 90 -9.47 1.50 -3.41
C HIS A 90 -9.40 2.78 -2.60
N ALA A 91 -8.73 2.73 -1.45
CA ALA A 91 -8.52 3.90 -0.61
C ALA A 91 -7.07 4.39 -0.73
N HIS A 92 -6.92 5.71 -0.82
CA HIS A 92 -5.67 6.43 -0.59
C HIS A 92 -5.76 7.10 0.78
N ILE A 93 -4.82 6.83 1.67
CA ILE A 93 -4.88 7.22 3.08
C ILE A 93 -3.58 7.94 3.45
N LEU A 94 -3.70 9.10 4.09
CA LEU A 94 -2.60 9.85 4.71
C LEU A 94 -2.82 9.92 6.21
N ILE A 95 -1.74 9.71 6.96
CA ILE A 95 -1.76 9.79 8.42
C ILE A 95 -0.60 10.69 8.86
N ALA A 96 -0.91 11.68 9.69
CA ALA A 96 0.08 12.40 10.49
C ALA A 96 0.07 11.82 11.91
N LEU A 97 1.24 11.45 12.41
CA LEU A 97 1.46 10.83 13.72
C LEU A 97 1.89 11.87 14.75
N ARG A 98 1.61 11.59 16.03
CA ARG A 98 2.18 12.36 17.15
C ARG A 98 3.70 12.25 17.15
N ALA A 99 4.37 13.28 17.67
CA ALA A 99 5.84 13.36 17.71
C ALA A 99 6.49 12.09 18.27
N ALA A 100 5.94 11.51 19.34
CA ALA A 100 6.42 10.26 19.94
C ALA A 100 6.30 9.02 19.03
N GLY A 101 5.47 9.09 17.99
CA GLY A 101 5.26 8.04 16.99
C GLY A 101 5.99 8.26 15.68
N LYS A 102 6.76 9.35 15.54
CA LYS A 102 7.44 9.67 14.29
C LYS A 102 8.64 8.76 14.06
N PHE A 103 8.87 8.43 12.79
CA PHE A 103 9.99 7.62 12.35
C PHE A 103 11.29 8.42 12.50
N SER A 104 12.06 8.06 13.51
CA SER A 104 13.27 8.81 13.89
C SER A 104 14.54 8.14 13.36
N THR A 105 14.48 6.84 13.04
CA THR A 105 15.62 6.05 12.57
C THR A 105 15.20 5.01 11.51
N SER A 106 16.14 4.58 10.69
CA SER A 106 15.96 3.52 9.69
C SER A 106 15.57 2.18 10.34
N GLU A 107 16.12 1.85 11.51
CA GLU A 107 15.78 0.61 12.21
C GLU A 107 14.33 0.59 12.69
N HIS A 108 13.78 1.75 13.07
CA HIS A 108 12.36 1.84 13.41
C HIS A 108 11.48 1.61 12.18
N ILE A 109 11.88 2.14 11.03
CA ILE A 109 11.16 1.92 9.76
C ILE A 109 11.23 0.45 9.35
N ASP A 110 12.40 -0.19 9.45
CA ASP A 110 12.60 -1.60 9.07
C ASP A 110 11.80 -2.59 9.92
N LYS A 111 11.44 -2.21 11.16
CA LYS A 111 10.52 -2.99 12.01
C LYS A 111 9.07 -2.95 11.52
N LEU A 112 8.71 -1.92 10.76
CA LEU A 112 7.32 -1.62 10.39
C LEU A 112 7.04 -1.81 8.91
N VAL A 113 8.03 -1.55 8.07
CA VAL A 113 7.94 -1.62 6.61
C VAL A 113 8.95 -2.61 6.10
N ARG A 114 8.47 -3.56 5.31
CA ARG A 114 9.29 -4.52 4.57
C ARG A 114 9.07 -4.32 3.08
N ALA A 115 10.08 -4.67 2.31
CA ALA A 115 10.06 -4.62 0.86
C ALA A 115 10.76 -5.85 0.26
N ASP A 116 10.61 -6.98 0.93
CA ASP A 116 11.21 -8.27 0.59
C ASP A 116 10.15 -9.38 0.52
N ILE A 117 10.46 -10.44 -0.25
CA ILE A 117 9.68 -11.66 -0.36
C ILE A 117 9.90 -12.47 0.94
N PRO A 118 8.87 -12.72 1.75
CA PRO A 118 8.99 -13.52 2.97
C PRO A 118 9.41 -14.97 2.65
N SER A 119 10.08 -15.64 3.59
CA SER A 119 10.35 -17.08 3.47
C SER A 119 9.04 -17.89 3.42
N SER A 120 8.92 -18.77 2.43
CA SER A 120 7.79 -19.70 2.30
C SER A 120 7.78 -20.78 3.38
N ILE A 121 8.93 -21.04 4.02
CA ILE A 121 9.07 -22.01 5.11
C ILE A 121 8.65 -21.37 6.44
N GLU A 122 9.11 -20.16 6.72
CA GLU A 122 8.88 -19.49 8.00
C GLU A 122 7.47 -18.90 8.10
N ASN A 123 6.96 -18.32 7.01
CA ASN A 123 5.64 -17.71 6.98
C ASN A 123 5.01 -17.83 5.60
N LEU A 124 4.51 -19.03 5.30
CA LEU A 124 3.82 -19.35 4.05
C LEU A 124 2.67 -18.37 3.75
N ARG A 125 1.87 -18.02 4.76
CA ARG A 125 0.71 -17.14 4.56
C ARG A 125 1.13 -15.74 4.12
N LEU A 126 2.13 -15.14 4.76
CA LEU A 126 2.63 -13.83 4.35
C LEU A 126 3.29 -13.91 2.97
N HIS A 127 4.07 -14.97 2.71
CA HIS A 127 4.68 -15.23 1.41
C HIS A 127 3.62 -15.24 0.30
N GLU A 128 2.54 -16.02 0.45
CA GLU A 128 1.44 -16.10 -0.51
C GLU A 128 0.75 -14.76 -0.75
N ILE A 129 0.53 -13.96 0.31
CA ILE A 129 -0.10 -12.64 0.17
C ILE A 129 0.82 -11.70 -0.60
N VAL A 130 2.11 -11.67 -0.25
CA VAL A 130 3.11 -10.79 -0.89
C VAL A 130 3.29 -11.16 -2.36
N THR A 131 3.56 -12.43 -2.67
CA THR A 131 3.82 -12.86 -4.06
C THR A 131 2.61 -12.66 -4.97
N LYS A 132 1.40 -12.80 -4.42
CA LYS A 132 0.15 -12.62 -5.17
C LYS A 132 -0.26 -11.16 -5.32
N CYS A 133 -0.16 -10.38 -4.26
CA CYS A 133 -0.75 -9.04 -4.21
C CYS A 133 0.28 -7.94 -4.33
N LEU A 134 1.47 -8.09 -3.75
CA LEU A 134 2.42 -6.99 -3.58
C LEU A 134 3.66 -7.10 -4.46
N MET A 135 3.63 -7.97 -5.46
CA MET A 135 4.63 -7.97 -6.51
C MET A 135 4.20 -7.02 -7.63
N HIS A 136 5.04 -6.03 -7.92
CA HIS A 136 4.92 -5.27 -9.14
C HIS A 136 5.02 -6.25 -10.32
N GLY A 137 4.12 -6.12 -11.29
CA GLY A 137 4.15 -7.00 -12.45
C GLY A 137 5.39 -6.75 -13.32
N PRO A 138 5.75 -7.69 -14.21
CA PRO A 138 6.81 -7.45 -15.19
C PRO A 138 6.53 -6.17 -15.98
N CYS A 139 7.57 -5.34 -16.11
CA CYS A 139 7.57 -4.07 -16.83
C CYS A 139 8.98 -3.81 -17.39
N GLY A 140 9.19 -2.67 -18.03
CA GLY A 140 10.50 -2.35 -18.62
C GLY A 140 10.74 -3.20 -19.85
N ILE A 141 11.96 -3.74 -19.96
CA ILE A 141 12.37 -4.60 -21.08
C ILE A 141 11.54 -5.88 -21.11
N ASP A 142 11.18 -6.43 -19.94
CA ASP A 142 10.43 -7.69 -19.84
C ASP A 142 8.98 -7.57 -20.31
N ASN A 143 8.42 -6.37 -20.25
CA ASN A 143 7.07 -6.06 -20.72
C ASN A 143 6.92 -4.55 -21.04
N PRO A 144 7.33 -4.10 -22.23
CA PRO A 144 7.25 -2.69 -22.63
C PRO A 144 5.81 -2.16 -22.74
N GLY A 145 4.83 -3.06 -22.93
CA GLY A 145 3.41 -2.74 -23.02
C GLY A 145 2.70 -2.66 -21.66
N ALA A 146 3.41 -2.79 -20.53
CA ALA A 146 2.78 -2.74 -19.22
C ALA A 146 2.11 -1.37 -18.97
N PRO A 147 0.93 -1.30 -18.31
CA PRO A 147 0.23 -0.03 -18.06
C PRO A 147 1.01 1.00 -17.24
N CYS A 148 2.05 0.56 -16.52
CA CYS A 148 2.95 1.42 -15.77
C CYS A 148 4.01 2.11 -16.63
N MET A 149 4.23 1.65 -17.87
CA MET A 149 5.25 2.22 -18.76
C MET A 149 4.83 3.58 -19.30
N GLU A 150 5.80 4.49 -19.36
CA GLU A 150 5.68 5.81 -19.99
C GLU A 150 7.06 6.23 -20.50
N ALA A 151 7.15 6.63 -21.77
CA ALA A 151 8.41 7.02 -22.41
C ALA A 151 9.55 5.99 -22.20
N GLY A 152 9.24 4.69 -22.22
CA GLY A 152 10.22 3.62 -22.06
C GLY A 152 10.66 3.33 -20.62
N GLN A 153 10.12 4.04 -19.63
CA GLN A 153 10.43 3.82 -18.20
C GLN A 153 9.19 3.49 -17.39
N CYS A 154 9.36 2.73 -16.30
CA CYS A 154 8.27 2.47 -15.37
C CYS A 154 7.97 3.73 -14.56
N LYS A 155 6.75 4.27 -14.65
CA LYS A 155 6.29 5.42 -13.84
C LYS A 155 6.39 5.21 -12.33
N LYS A 156 6.44 3.94 -11.90
CA LYS A 156 6.57 3.52 -10.51
C LYS A 156 8.01 3.16 -10.13
N MET A 157 8.98 3.43 -11.01
CA MET A 157 10.42 3.23 -10.79
C MET A 157 10.87 1.77 -10.55
N PHE A 158 10.08 0.79 -10.99
CA PHE A 158 10.47 -0.61 -10.92
C PHE A 158 11.34 -1.05 -12.12
N PRO A 159 12.30 -1.97 -11.92
CA PRO A 159 12.73 -2.54 -10.62
C PRO A 159 13.48 -1.54 -9.76
N GLU A 160 13.26 -1.58 -8.44
CA GLU A 160 14.00 -0.78 -7.46
C GLU A 160 15.41 -1.35 -7.24
N GLU A 161 16.32 -0.57 -6.66
CA GLU A 161 17.68 -1.03 -6.36
C GLU A 161 17.73 -1.93 -5.11
N PHE A 162 18.65 -2.88 -5.08
CA PHE A 162 18.97 -3.60 -3.85
C PHE A 162 19.67 -2.68 -2.85
N ARG A 163 19.31 -2.81 -1.58
CA ARG A 163 19.86 -2.04 -0.46
C ARG A 163 19.94 -2.88 0.79
N THR A 164 21.06 -2.81 1.50
CA THR A 164 21.27 -3.53 2.76
C THR A 164 20.63 -2.85 3.96
N GLU A 165 20.26 -1.58 3.84
CA GLU A 165 19.63 -0.78 4.89
C GLU A 165 18.65 0.24 4.30
N THR A 166 17.67 0.65 5.11
CA THR A 166 16.76 1.75 4.74
C THR A 166 17.48 3.08 4.88
N THR A 167 17.45 3.90 3.84
CA THR A 167 18.04 5.25 3.87
C THR A 167 16.95 6.33 3.82
N MET A 168 17.04 7.30 4.73
CA MET A 168 16.11 8.43 4.77
C MET A 168 16.36 9.35 3.59
N ASN A 169 15.37 9.47 2.70
CA ASN A 169 15.36 10.50 1.66
C ASN A 169 14.37 11.60 2.08
N VAL A 170 14.92 12.74 2.50
CA VAL A 170 14.16 13.86 3.10
C VAL A 170 13.10 14.44 2.13
N SER A 171 13.21 14.18 0.82
CA SER A 171 12.40 14.87 -0.19
C SER A 171 11.18 14.10 -0.72
N VAL A 172 11.08 12.78 -0.50
CA VAL A 172 10.03 11.94 -1.12
C VAL A 172 9.48 10.89 -0.16
N CYS A 173 10.11 9.72 -0.11
CA CYS A 173 9.85 8.56 0.75
C CYS A 173 11.20 7.89 1.06
N PRO A 174 11.37 7.18 2.18
CA PRO A 174 12.58 6.39 2.43
C PRO A 174 12.83 5.36 1.32
N LEU A 175 14.10 5.11 1.03
CA LEU A 175 14.48 4.01 0.16
C LEU A 175 14.65 2.78 1.04
N TYR A 176 13.70 1.84 0.94
CA TYR A 176 13.63 0.69 1.84
C TYR A 176 14.74 -0.32 1.60
N ARG A 177 15.15 -1.00 2.67
CA ARG A 177 16.01 -2.17 2.62
C ARG A 177 15.39 -3.25 1.71
N ARG A 178 16.21 -3.72 0.76
CA ARG A 178 15.90 -4.80 -0.19
C ARG A 178 17.16 -5.65 -0.34
N CYS A 179 17.31 -6.65 0.51
CA CYS A 179 18.46 -7.56 0.42
C CYS A 179 18.28 -8.51 -0.77
N PRO A 180 19.33 -8.89 -1.51
CA PRO A 180 19.27 -10.00 -2.44
C PRO A 180 18.85 -11.29 -1.71
N SER A 181 17.93 -12.05 -2.28
CA SER A 181 17.44 -13.33 -1.76
C SER A 181 16.95 -14.19 -2.92
N ASP A 182 16.41 -15.37 -2.58
CA ASP A 182 15.70 -16.22 -3.52
C ASP A 182 14.59 -15.46 -4.26
N THR A 183 14.33 -15.92 -5.47
CA THR A 183 13.34 -15.39 -6.40
C THR A 183 12.00 -16.10 -6.23
N THR A 184 10.95 -15.57 -6.86
CA THR A 184 9.66 -16.22 -6.96
C THR A 184 9.06 -16.03 -8.35
N PHE A 185 8.28 -17.00 -8.82
CA PHE A 185 7.60 -16.91 -10.10
C PHE A 185 6.30 -16.11 -9.96
N VAL A 186 6.26 -14.94 -10.59
CA VAL A 186 5.10 -14.04 -10.60
C VAL A 186 4.71 -13.77 -12.04
N ARG A 187 3.47 -14.12 -12.40
CA ARG A 187 2.89 -13.88 -13.75
C ARG A 187 3.78 -14.41 -14.89
N GLY A 188 4.38 -15.59 -14.69
CA GLY A 188 5.20 -16.27 -15.69
C GLY A 188 6.64 -15.76 -15.81
N ARG A 189 7.10 -14.92 -14.88
CA ARG A 189 8.48 -14.44 -14.82
C ARG A 189 9.06 -14.68 -13.44
N GLU A 190 10.35 -14.99 -13.41
CA GLU A 190 11.12 -15.03 -12.17
C GLU A 190 11.40 -13.60 -11.71
N MET A 191 11.06 -13.29 -10.46
CA MET A 191 11.14 -11.94 -9.90
C MET A 191 11.73 -11.98 -8.50
N ASP A 192 12.44 -10.93 -8.11
CA ASP A 192 13.11 -10.80 -6.81
C ASP A 192 12.58 -9.62 -6.00
N ASN A 193 13.25 -9.32 -4.88
CA ASN A 193 12.87 -8.26 -3.95
C ASN A 193 12.82 -6.86 -4.57
N ARG A 194 13.41 -6.63 -5.76
CA ARG A 194 13.36 -5.32 -6.44
C ARG A 194 11.95 -4.97 -6.93
N PHE A 195 11.07 -5.95 -7.02
CA PHE A 195 9.69 -5.77 -7.49
C PHE A 195 8.65 -5.74 -6.37
N VAL A 196 9.06 -5.93 -5.11
CA VAL A 196 8.13 -5.93 -3.98
C VAL A 196 7.65 -4.51 -3.69
N VAL A 197 6.35 -4.32 -3.57
CA VAL A 197 5.74 -3.08 -3.10
C VAL A 197 5.84 -3.02 -1.57
N PRO A 198 6.29 -1.91 -0.96
CA PRO A 198 6.47 -1.80 0.49
C PRO A 198 5.20 -2.12 1.29
N TYR A 199 5.38 -2.82 2.41
CA TYR A 199 4.24 -3.32 3.19
C TYR A 199 4.51 -3.45 4.67
N ASN A 200 3.41 -3.45 5.43
CA ASN A 200 3.42 -3.81 6.85
C ASN A 200 2.92 -5.26 7.02
N PRO A 201 3.73 -6.19 7.57
CA PRO A 201 3.35 -7.60 7.72
C PRO A 201 2.06 -7.83 8.51
N TYR A 202 1.84 -7.07 9.59
CA TYR A 202 0.66 -7.19 10.44
C TYR A 202 -0.62 -6.84 9.67
N LEU A 203 -0.61 -5.71 8.96
CA LEU A 203 -1.77 -5.28 8.17
C LEU A 203 -2.07 -6.26 7.03
N LEU A 204 -1.05 -6.80 6.35
CA LEU A 204 -1.27 -7.81 5.31
C LEU A 204 -1.89 -9.08 5.86
N LEU A 205 -1.37 -9.60 6.97
CA LEU A 205 -1.91 -10.83 7.57
C LEU A 205 -3.34 -10.64 8.06
N LYS A 206 -3.65 -9.49 8.67
CA LYS A 206 -4.98 -9.19 9.19
C LYS A 206 -6.02 -8.98 8.09
N TYR A 207 -5.68 -8.19 7.07
CA TYR A 207 -6.65 -7.79 6.04
C TYR A 207 -6.63 -8.66 4.79
N ASN A 208 -5.58 -9.46 4.55
CA ASN A 208 -5.42 -10.32 3.38
C ASN A 208 -5.81 -9.57 2.08
N ALA A 209 -5.10 -8.49 1.78
CA ALA A 209 -5.44 -7.58 0.69
C ALA A 209 -4.20 -6.90 0.12
N HIS A 210 -4.35 -6.25 -1.02
CA HIS A 210 -3.30 -5.40 -1.57
C HIS A 210 -3.22 -4.10 -0.77
N ILE A 211 -2.31 -4.06 0.20
CA ILE A 211 -2.00 -2.87 1.02
C ILE A 211 -0.57 -2.42 0.72
N ASN A 212 -0.43 -1.27 0.06
CA ASN A 212 0.87 -0.57 0.02
C ASN A 212 0.99 0.24 1.31
N PHE A 213 2.15 0.19 1.95
CA PHE A 213 2.41 0.91 3.18
C PHE A 213 3.76 1.63 3.08
N GLU A 214 3.72 2.95 2.96
CA GLU A 214 4.90 3.78 2.84
C GLU A 214 4.98 4.81 3.95
N VAL A 215 6.19 5.04 4.47
CA VAL A 215 6.55 6.24 5.19
C VAL A 215 6.68 7.38 4.19
N CYS A 216 6.03 8.50 4.49
CA CYS A 216 6.16 9.73 3.71
C CYS A 216 6.59 10.85 4.65
N THR A 217 7.32 11.83 4.14
CA THR A 217 7.73 13.01 4.92
C THR A 217 7.38 14.31 4.19
N SER A 218 6.70 14.22 3.06
CA SER A 218 6.54 15.33 2.11
C SER A 218 5.08 15.66 1.84
N LEU A 219 4.78 16.96 1.80
CA LEU A 219 3.49 17.48 1.30
C LEU A 219 3.24 17.11 -0.17
N ARG A 220 4.25 16.60 -0.90
CA ARG A 220 4.08 16.03 -2.25
C ARG A 220 3.13 14.83 -2.25
N ALA A 221 3.05 14.03 -1.18
CA ALA A 221 2.08 12.94 -1.09
C ALA A 221 0.63 13.45 -1.05
N VAL A 222 0.39 14.61 -0.43
CA VAL A 222 -0.93 15.27 -0.48
C VAL A 222 -1.29 15.61 -1.93
N LYS A 223 -0.37 16.22 -2.69
CA LYS A 223 -0.59 16.50 -4.13
C LYS A 223 -0.78 15.22 -4.95
N TYR A 224 -0.06 14.14 -4.62
CA TYR A 224 -0.14 12.85 -5.31
C TYR A 224 -1.54 12.23 -5.19
N ILE A 225 -2.13 12.23 -3.99
CA ILE A 225 -3.48 11.70 -3.77
C ILE A 225 -4.51 12.44 -4.62
N TYR A 226 -4.49 13.77 -4.57
CA TYR A 226 -5.42 14.60 -5.35
C TYR A 226 -5.15 14.58 -6.86
N LYS A 227 -3.99 14.06 -7.32
CA LYS A 227 -3.75 13.76 -8.74
C LYS A 227 -4.40 12.44 -9.19
N HIS A 228 -4.52 11.45 -8.30
CA HIS A 228 -5.03 10.11 -8.65
C HIS A 228 -6.55 10.00 -8.55
N ILE A 229 -7.15 10.61 -7.52
CA ILE A 229 -8.60 10.56 -7.29
C ILE A 229 -9.40 11.22 -8.43
N TYR A 230 -8.80 12.18 -9.13
CA TYR A 230 -9.53 13.07 -10.05
C TYR A 230 -8.99 13.01 -11.48
N LYS A 231 -8.38 11.88 -11.86
CA LYS A 231 -8.15 11.52 -13.28
C LYS A 231 -9.44 11.20 -14.00
#